data_AF-A0A2W6NWM1-F1
#
_entry.id   AF-A0A2W6NWM1-F1
#
_cell.length_a   1.000
_cell.length_b   1.000
_cell.length_c   1.000
_cell.angle_alpha   90.00
_cell.angle_beta   90.00
_cell.angle_gamma   90.00
#
_symmetry.space_group_name_H-M   'P 1'
#
loop_
_entity.id
_entity.type
_entity.pdbx_description
1 polymer ?
#
loop_
_entity_poly.entity_id
_entity_poly.type
_entity_poly.pdbx_seq_one_letter_code
_entity_poly.pdbx_strand_id
1 'polypeptide(L)'
;HDPRLQQVVTIALNSNRDVQKAIADIDSARALYGQTNASLFPTVNAALSSTRSRSLANGTETTAEADGTVSSFTLDLFGRNQSLSRAARETWLASEFTAQNTRLTLIAEISTAWLTLAADNSNLALAKETMTSAENSLKIIQRQQQGGTAAA
;
A
#
# COMPACT_ATOMS: atom_id res chain seq x y z
N HIS A 1 14.51 13.66 19.93
CA HIS A 1 13.28 14.05 19.21
C HIS A 1 13.64 15.14 18.19
N ASP A 2 13.84 14.78 16.91
CA ASP A 2 14.06 15.77 15.83
C ASP A 2 12.71 16.09 15.17
N PRO A 3 12.22 17.34 15.21
CA PRO A 3 10.94 17.72 14.61
C PRO A 3 10.93 17.58 13.08
N ARG A 4 12.09 17.65 12.41
CA ARG A 4 12.19 17.48 10.96
C ARG A 4 11.90 16.05 10.56
N LEU A 5 12.41 15.07 11.31
CA LEU A 5 12.10 13.65 11.11
C LEU A 5 10.59 13.39 11.23
N GLN A 6 9.93 13.96 12.23
CA GLN A 6 8.48 13.82 12.42
C GLN A 6 7.70 14.37 11.21
N GLN A 7 8.15 15.49 10.65
CA GLN A 7 7.54 16.08 9.46
C GLN A 7 7.71 15.16 8.23
N VAL A 8 8.91 14.60 8.01
CA VAL A 8 9.16 13.65 6.90
C VAL A 8 8.30 12.40 7.04
N VAL A 9 8.21 11.83 8.24
CA VAL A 9 7.35 10.67 8.52
C VAL A 9 5.88 10.99 8.22
N THR A 10 5.40 12.17 8.64
CA THR A 10 4.00 12.58 8.39
C THR A 10 3.71 12.73 6.89
N ILE A 11 4.62 13.34 6.14
CA ILE A 11 4.49 13.47 4.69
C ILE A 11 4.44 12.09 4.04
N ALA A 12 5.38 11.21 4.39
CA ALA A 12 5.47 9.88 3.82
C ALA A 12 4.24 9.01 4.13
N LEU A 13 3.71 9.05 5.36
CA LEU A 13 2.51 8.30 5.72
C LEU A 13 1.28 8.70 4.88
N ASN A 14 1.20 9.96 4.45
CA ASN A 14 0.10 10.45 3.63
C ASN A 14 0.29 10.21 2.13
N SER A 15 1.54 10.21 1.65
CA SER A 15 1.84 10.13 0.21
C SER A 15 2.36 8.77 -0.27
N ASN A 16 2.75 7.87 0.64
CA ASN A 16 3.35 6.59 0.27
C ASN A 16 2.31 5.64 -0.37
N ARG A 17 2.68 5.08 -1.52
CA ARG A 17 1.81 4.22 -2.31
C ARG A 17 1.61 2.83 -1.71
N ASP A 18 2.58 2.33 -0.94
CA ASP A 18 2.45 1.04 -0.25
C ASP A 18 1.42 1.13 0.88
N VAL A 19 1.36 2.25 1.59
CA VAL A 19 0.31 2.51 2.58
C VAL A 19 -1.06 2.62 1.90
N GLN A 20 -1.16 3.35 0.78
CA GLN A 20 -2.43 3.46 0.03
C GLN A 20 -2.89 2.10 -0.51
N LYS A 21 -1.95 1.29 -1.01
CA LYS A 21 -2.23 -0.09 -1.45
C LYS A 21 -2.72 -0.94 -0.30
N ALA A 22 -2.06 -0.88 0.87
CA ALA A 22 -2.48 -1.65 2.04
C ALA A 22 -3.90 -1.27 2.52
N ILE A 23 -4.29 0.00 2.40
CA ILE A 23 -5.68 0.43 2.67
C ILE A 23 -6.65 -0.17 1.65
N ALA A 24 -6.31 -0.13 0.36
CA ALA A 24 -7.13 -0.74 -0.69
C ALA A 24 -7.26 -2.27 -0.52
N ASP A 25 -6.21 -2.93 -0.04
CA ASP A 25 -6.22 -4.36 0.27
C ASP A 25 -7.18 -4.67 1.45
N ILE A 26 -7.27 -3.79 2.46
CA ILE A 26 -8.28 -3.91 3.54
C ILE A 26 -9.70 -3.80 2.97
N ASP A 27 -9.96 -2.80 2.14
CA ASP A 27 -11.29 -2.59 1.57
C ASP A 27 -11.71 -3.76 0.65
N SER A 28 -10.76 -4.30 -0.12
CA SER A 28 -10.95 -5.51 -0.92
C SER A 28 -11.30 -6.73 -0.05
N ALA A 29 -10.53 -6.97 1.02
CA ALA A 29 -10.78 -8.08 1.94
C ALA A 29 -12.13 -7.94 2.65
N ARG A 30 -12.52 -6.71 3.03
CA ARG A 30 -13.84 -6.40 3.61
C ARG A 30 -14.97 -6.69 2.62
N ALA A 31 -14.80 -6.33 1.34
CA ALA A 31 -15.80 -6.60 0.31
C ALA A 31 -15.98 -8.11 0.08
N LEU A 32 -14.89 -8.87 0.04
CA LEU A 32 -14.92 -10.35 -0.06
C LEU A 32 -15.60 -11.00 1.16
N TYR A 33 -15.33 -10.48 2.36
CA TYR A 33 -16.08 -10.87 3.55
C TYR A 33 -17.58 -10.59 3.39
N GLY A 34 -17.96 -9.40 2.91
CA GLY A 34 -19.34 -9.05 2.61
C GLY A 34 -20.03 -10.03 1.66
N GLN A 35 -19.37 -10.41 0.56
CA GLN A 35 -19.87 -11.40 -0.39
C GLN A 35 -20.06 -12.79 0.25
N THR A 36 -19.08 -13.24 1.03
CA THR A 36 -19.15 -14.53 1.73
C THR A 36 -20.26 -14.52 2.77
N ASN A 37 -20.40 -13.42 3.50
CA ASN A 37 -21.43 -13.25 4.52
C ASN A 37 -22.84 -13.16 3.90
N ALA A 38 -22.99 -12.57 2.71
CA ALA A 38 -24.25 -12.55 1.96
C ALA A 38 -24.75 -13.95 1.62
N SER A 39 -23.86 -14.94 1.51
CA SER A 39 -24.22 -16.35 1.26
C SER A 39 -24.92 -17.02 2.45
N LEU A 40 -25.01 -16.36 3.61
CA LEU A 40 -25.83 -16.79 4.75
C LEU A 40 -27.32 -16.44 4.58
N PHE A 41 -27.67 -15.68 3.55
CA PHE A 41 -29.02 -15.20 3.32
C PHE A 41 -29.55 -15.68 1.97
N PRO A 42 -30.88 -15.86 1.82
CA PRO A 42 -31.48 -16.14 0.52
C PRO A 42 -31.23 -14.99 -0.45
N THR A 43 -30.94 -15.30 -1.71
CA THR A 43 -30.84 -14.31 -2.78
C THR A 43 -32.19 -14.16 -3.49
N VAL A 44 -32.55 -12.92 -3.83
CA VAL A 44 -33.77 -12.60 -4.58
C VAL A 44 -33.34 -12.01 -5.91
N ASN A 45 -33.81 -12.61 -7.01
CA ASN A 45 -33.49 -12.20 -8.36
C ASN A 45 -34.78 -11.84 -9.11
N ALA A 46 -34.68 -10.87 -10.01
CA ALA A 46 -35.72 -10.54 -10.96
C ALA A 46 -35.10 -10.46 -12.35
N ALA A 47 -35.78 -11.00 -13.34
CA ALA A 47 -35.37 -11.00 -14.73
C ALA A 47 -36.51 -10.47 -15.59
N LEU A 48 -36.17 -9.67 -16.60
CA LEU A 48 -37.08 -9.25 -17.65
C LEU A 48 -36.43 -9.66 -18.97
N SER A 49 -37.15 -10.43 -19.78
CA SER A 49 -36.69 -10.87 -21.08
C SER A 49 -37.69 -10.43 -22.16
N SER A 50 -37.18 -10.11 -23.34
CA SER A 50 -38.02 -9.95 -24.52
C SER A 50 -37.37 -10.64 -25.70
N THR A 51 -38.11 -11.56 -26.29
CA THR A 51 -37.65 -12.37 -27.40
C THR A 51 -38.46 -12.03 -28.64
N ARG A 52 -37.78 -11.64 -29.71
CA ARG A 52 -38.38 -11.40 -31.02
C ARG A 52 -37.91 -12.47 -31.99
N SER A 53 -38.83 -13.25 -32.52
CA SER A 53 -38.55 -14.33 -33.46
C SER A 53 -39.28 -14.09 -34.78
N ARG A 54 -38.72 -14.57 -35.89
CA ARG A 54 -39.35 -14.48 -37.21
C ARG A 54 -39.35 -15.85 -37.88
N SER A 55 -40.53 -16.29 -38.31
CA SER A 55 -40.74 -17.54 -39.05
C SER A 55 -41.32 -17.23 -40.43
N LEU A 56 -40.94 -18.04 -41.44
CA LEU A 56 -41.52 -17.94 -42.79
C LEU A 56 -43.02 -18.21 -42.80
N ALA A 57 -43.52 -19.05 -41.89
CA ALA A 57 -44.94 -19.43 -41.84
C ALA A 57 -45.80 -18.41 -41.07
N ASN A 58 -45.26 -17.81 -40.00
CA ASN A 58 -46.07 -17.04 -39.03
C ASN A 58 -45.69 -15.54 -38.96
N GLY A 59 -44.71 -15.07 -39.73
CA GLY A 59 -44.26 -13.68 -39.68
C GLY A 59 -43.34 -13.39 -38.50
N THR A 60 -43.37 -12.16 -37.98
CA THR A 60 -42.53 -11.74 -36.83
C THR A 60 -43.37 -11.67 -35.57
N GLU A 61 -42.93 -12.37 -34.53
CA GLU A 61 -43.55 -12.40 -33.20
C GLU A 61 -42.60 -11.76 -32.18
N THR A 62 -43.16 -11.12 -31.16
CA THR A 62 -42.40 -10.55 -30.06
C THR A 62 -43.10 -10.88 -28.76
N THR A 63 -42.38 -11.54 -27.86
CA THR A 63 -42.83 -11.94 -26.54
C THR A 63 -42.00 -11.20 -25.50
N ALA A 64 -42.63 -10.81 -24.40
CA ALA A 64 -41.97 -10.24 -23.24
C ALA A 64 -42.40 -11.00 -21.99
N GLU A 65 -41.45 -11.33 -21.14
CA GLU A 65 -41.62 -12.15 -19.94
C GLU A 65 -40.91 -11.49 -18.77
N ALA A 66 -41.54 -11.50 -17.59
CA ALA A 66 -40.97 -10.99 -16.36
C ALA A 66 -41.03 -12.08 -15.29
N ASP A 67 -39.88 -12.41 -14.72
CA ASP A 67 -39.70 -13.50 -13.77
C ASP A 67 -39.10 -12.99 -12.46
N GLY A 68 -39.66 -13.42 -11.33
CA GLY A 68 -39.09 -13.22 -10.00
C GLY A 68 -38.73 -14.57 -9.40
N THR A 69 -37.50 -14.74 -8.92
CA THR A 69 -37.04 -15.99 -8.29
C THR A 69 -36.36 -15.70 -6.96
N VAL A 70 -36.70 -16.48 -5.93
CA VAL A 70 -35.94 -16.54 -4.68
C VAL A 70 -35.11 -17.82 -4.73
N SER A 71 -33.81 -17.72 -4.53
CA SER A 71 -32.93 -18.89 -4.57
C SER A 71 -33.27 -19.85 -3.45
N SER A 72 -33.12 -21.16 -3.73
CA SER A 72 -33.31 -22.20 -2.73
C SER A 72 -32.30 -21.99 -1.59
N PHE A 73 -32.80 -21.61 -0.41
CA PHE A 73 -31.98 -21.41 0.77
C PHE A 73 -31.74 -22.76 1.47
N THR A 74 -30.51 -23.23 1.47
CA THR A 74 -30.12 -24.43 2.25
C THR A 74 -29.90 -24.02 3.70
N LEU A 75 -30.65 -24.62 4.62
CA LEU A 75 -30.43 -24.42 6.05
C LEU A 75 -29.04 -24.96 6.43
N ASP A 76 -28.18 -24.10 6.97
CA ASP A 76 -26.81 -24.46 7.37
C ASP A 76 -26.81 -25.21 8.72
N LEU A 77 -27.23 -26.48 8.72
CA LEU A 77 -27.37 -27.31 9.92
C LEU A 77 -26.03 -27.62 10.62
N PHE A 78 -24.94 -27.62 9.85
CA PHE A 78 -23.59 -27.99 10.34
C PHE A 78 -22.63 -26.80 10.41
N GLY A 79 -23.12 -25.58 10.13
CA GLY A 79 -22.33 -24.35 10.26
C GLY A 79 -21.22 -24.19 9.21
N ARG A 80 -21.32 -24.84 8.04
CA ARG A 80 -20.31 -24.75 6.98
C ARG A 80 -20.19 -23.32 6.45
N ASN A 81 -21.32 -22.69 6.14
CA ASN A 81 -21.34 -21.33 5.61
C ASN A 81 -20.96 -20.32 6.72
N GLN A 82 -21.38 -20.56 7.96
CA GLN A 82 -20.94 -19.75 9.10
C GLN A 82 -19.42 -19.82 9.30
N SER A 83 -18.83 -21.00 9.16
CA SER A 83 -17.39 -21.21 9.28
C SER A 83 -16.62 -20.51 8.15
N LEU A 84 -17.15 -20.55 6.92
CA LEU A 84 -16.59 -19.81 5.77
C LEU A 84 -16.67 -18.28 5.98
N SER A 85 -17.81 -17.78 6.45
CA SER A 85 -17.96 -16.35 6.78
C SER A 85 -16.97 -15.92 7.88
N ARG A 86 -16.79 -16.76 8.91
CA ARG A 86 -15.78 -16.52 9.94
C ARG A 86 -14.36 -16.50 9.37
N ALA A 87 -14.00 -17.46 8.52
CA ALA A 87 -12.67 -17.50 7.89
C ALA A 87 -12.42 -16.26 7.01
N ALA A 88 -13.42 -15.81 6.25
CA ALA A 88 -13.33 -14.58 5.46
C ALA A 88 -13.18 -13.33 6.34
N ARG A 89 -13.85 -13.30 7.50
CA ARG A 89 -13.66 -12.22 8.50
C ARG A 89 -12.23 -12.21 9.04
N GLU A 90 -11.68 -13.37 9.41
CA GLU A 90 -10.29 -13.45 9.88
C GLU A 90 -9.29 -13.01 8.81
N THR A 91 -9.59 -13.29 7.54
CA THR A 91 -8.78 -12.80 6.41
C THR A 91 -8.81 -11.27 6.31
N TRP A 92 -9.98 -10.65 6.48
CA TRP A 92 -10.09 -9.20 6.57
C TRP A 92 -9.33 -8.63 7.78
N LEU A 93 -9.44 -9.21 8.97
CA LEU A 93 -8.68 -8.76 10.13
C LEU A 93 -7.15 -8.91 9.92
N ALA A 94 -6.71 -9.99 9.28
CA ALA A 94 -5.31 -10.18 8.93
C ALA A 94 -4.80 -9.06 8.01
N SER A 95 -5.61 -8.61 7.03
CA SER A 95 -5.25 -7.49 6.16
C SER A 95 -5.05 -6.17 6.93
N GLU A 96 -5.80 -5.94 8.01
CA GLU A 96 -5.61 -4.77 8.88
C GLU A 96 -4.27 -4.81 9.60
N PHE A 97 -3.85 -5.99 10.09
CA PHE A 97 -2.53 -6.17 10.69
C PHE A 97 -1.41 -6.04 9.66
N THR A 98 -1.60 -6.51 8.43
CA THR A 98 -0.65 -6.29 7.34
C THR A 98 -0.47 -4.81 7.07
N ALA A 99 -1.56 -4.02 7.00
CA ALA A 99 -1.46 -2.58 6.81
C ALA A 99 -0.76 -1.86 7.97
N GLN A 100 -1.02 -2.28 9.21
CA GLN A 100 -0.30 -1.77 10.38
C GLN A 100 1.20 -2.08 10.30
N ASN A 101 1.56 -3.30 9.89
CA ASN A 101 2.96 -3.69 9.70
C ASN A 101 3.63 -2.87 8.59
N THR A 102 2.98 -2.69 7.44
CA THR A 102 3.48 -1.81 6.36
C THR A 102 3.75 -0.39 6.86
N ARG A 103 2.85 0.15 7.71
CA ARG A 103 3.05 1.47 8.34
C ARG A 103 4.28 1.51 9.23
N LEU A 104 4.47 0.49 10.07
CA LEU A 104 5.63 0.38 10.96
C LEU A 104 6.94 0.24 10.18
N THR A 105 6.96 -0.61 9.16
CA THR A 105 8.11 -0.80 8.28
C THR A 105 8.49 0.52 7.60
N LEU A 106 7.53 1.25 7.04
CA LEU A 106 7.79 2.55 6.43
C LEU A 106 8.41 3.55 7.41
N ILE A 107 7.91 3.62 8.64
CA ILE A 107 8.47 4.48 9.68
C ILE A 107 9.91 4.06 10.02
N ALA A 108 10.19 2.77 10.11
CA ALA A 108 11.52 2.24 10.38
C ALA A 108 12.52 2.54 9.24
N GLU A 109 12.09 2.38 7.99
CA GLU A 109 12.88 2.70 6.80
C GLU A 109 13.23 4.19 6.74
N ILE A 110 12.24 5.07 6.96
CA ILE A 110 12.46 6.52 7.00
C ILE A 110 13.42 6.90 8.12
N SER A 111 13.24 6.31 9.31
CA SER A 111 14.11 6.59 10.45
C SER A 111 15.56 6.17 10.17
N THR A 112 15.75 5.01 9.53
CA THR A 112 17.06 4.51 9.12
C THR A 112 17.70 5.44 8.09
N ALA A 113 16.96 5.79 7.03
CA ALA A 113 17.42 6.70 5.98
C ALA A 113 17.79 8.08 6.54
N TRP A 114 17.03 8.59 7.51
CA TRP A 114 17.31 9.85 8.19
C TRP A 114 18.63 9.81 8.97
N LEU A 115 18.89 8.72 9.71
CA LEU A 115 20.14 8.55 10.44
C LEU A 115 21.34 8.40 9.51
N THR A 116 21.19 7.67 8.40
CA THR A 116 22.22 7.59 7.36
C THR A 116 22.53 8.97 6.78
N LEU A 117 21.52 9.75 6.43
CA LEU A 117 21.70 11.12 5.93
C LEU A 117 22.40 12.02 6.96
N ALA A 118 22.09 11.88 8.25
CA ALA A 118 22.75 12.64 9.31
C ALA A 118 24.25 12.26 9.45
N ALA A 119 24.57 10.97 9.34
CA ALA A 119 25.94 10.48 9.34
C ALA A 119 26.72 10.98 8.11
N ASP A 120 26.13 10.90 6.92
CA ASP A 120 26.74 11.36 5.68
C ASP A 120 27.04 12.86 5.70
N ASN A 121 26.11 13.66 6.24
CA ASN A 121 26.32 15.10 6.42
C ASN A 121 27.48 15.41 7.38
N SER A 122 27.61 14.61 8.45
CA SER A 122 28.71 14.75 9.42
C SER A 122 30.06 14.38 8.78
N ASN A 123 30.10 13.29 8.01
CA ASN A 123 31.28 12.88 7.25
C ASN A 123 31.68 13.93 6.21
N LEU A 124 30.72 14.51 5.50
CA LEU A 124 30.96 15.58 4.54
C LEU A 124 31.56 16.83 5.22
N ALA A 125 31.06 17.20 6.40
CA ALA A 125 31.61 18.32 7.17
C ALA A 125 33.07 18.07 7.56
N LEU A 126 33.38 16.88 8.08
CA LEU A 126 34.74 16.48 8.45
C LEU A 126 35.69 16.45 7.24
N ALA A 127 35.22 15.94 6.10
CA ALA A 127 36.01 15.91 4.87
C ALA A 127 36.37 17.32 4.38
N LYS A 128 35.43 18.27 4.48
CA LYS A 128 35.67 19.69 4.13
C LYS A 128 36.68 20.36 5.06
N GLU A 129 36.61 20.07 6.36
CA GLU A 129 37.59 20.57 7.33
C GLU A 129 39.00 20.01 7.04
N THR A 130 39.08 18.71 6.75
CA THR A 130 40.32 18.03 6.37
C THR A 130 40.92 18.63 5.10
N MET A 131 40.09 18.87 4.07
CA MET A 131 40.51 19.55 2.84
C MET A 131 41.10 20.93 3.12
N THR A 132 40.40 21.74 3.93
CA THR A 132 40.86 23.09 4.30
C THR A 132 42.19 23.05 5.05
N SER A 133 42.37 22.07 5.95
CA SER A 133 43.63 21.86 6.67
C SER A 133 44.79 21.46 5.75
N ALA A 134 44.52 20.57 4.78
CA ALA A 134 45.49 20.16 3.76
C ALA A 134 45.90 21.34 2.86
N GLU A 135 44.95 22.17 2.43
CA GLU A 135 45.21 23.39 1.66
C GLU A 135 46.10 24.38 2.44
N ASN A 136 45.81 24.58 3.73
CA ASN A 136 46.62 25.44 4.59
C ASN A 136 48.05 24.90 4.76
N SER A 137 48.19 23.58 4.95
CA SER A 137 49.50 22.92 5.06
C SER A 137 50.31 23.07 3.78
N LEU A 138 49.69 22.85 2.61
CA LEU A 138 50.31 23.05 1.31
C LEU A 138 50.79 24.50 1.13
N LYS A 139 49.98 25.48 1.53
CA LYS A 139 50.32 26.90 1.45
C LYS A 139 51.52 27.26 2.33
N ILE A 140 51.65 26.65 3.50
CA ILE A 140 52.82 26.83 4.39
C ILE A 140 54.08 26.25 3.73
N ILE A 141 54.00 25.03 3.19
CA ILE A 141 55.13 24.36 2.52
C ILE A 141 55.59 25.17 1.30
N GLN A 142 54.66 25.64 0.46
CA GLN A 142 54.99 26.48 -0.70
C GLN A 142 55.70 27.78 -0.31
N ARG A 143 55.27 28.43 0.78
CA ARG A 143 55.95 29.64 1.30
C ARG A 143 57.36 29.35 1.81
N GLN A 144 57.57 28.22 2.49
CA GLN A 144 58.91 27.81 2.95
C GLN A 144 59.85 27.50 1.78
N GLN A 145 59.34 26.87 0.71
CA GLN A 145 60.11 26.59 -0.49
C GLN A 145 60.52 27.87 -1.23
N GLN A 146 59.60 28.85 -1.35
CA GLN A 146 59.90 30.16 -1.96
C GLN A 146 60.88 31.00 -1.14
N GLY A 147 60.87 30.86 0.20
CA GLY A 147 61.80 31.52 1.10
C GLY A 147 63.17 30.85 1.23
N GLY A 148 63.41 29.73 0.54
CA GLY A 148 64.70 29.01 0.56
C GLY A 148 65.01 28.22 1.84
N THR A 149 64.03 27.98 2.71
CA THR A 149 64.23 27.28 3.99
C THR A 149 63.76 25.82 3.99
N ALA A 150 63.15 25.34 2.90
CA ALA A 150 62.83 23.92 2.72
C ALA A 150 63.90 23.20 1.89
N ALA A 151 64.39 22.05 2.39
CA ALA A 151 65.32 21.18 1.66
C ALA A 151 64.65 20.55 0.43
N ALA A 152 65.45 20.36 -0.63
CA ALA A 152 65.07 19.70 -1.88
C ALA A 152 64.67 18.23 -1.69
#